data_AF-A0A815UTA1-F1
#
_entry.id   AF-A0A815UTA1-F1
#
_cell.length_a   1.000
_cell.length_b   1.000
_cell.length_c   1.000
_cell.angle_alpha   90.00
_cell.angle_beta   90.00
_cell.angle_gamma   90.00
#
_symmetry.space_group_name_H-M   'P 1'
#
loop_
_entity.id
_entity.type
_entity.pdbx_description
1 polymer ?
#
loop_
_entity_poly.entity_id
_entity_poly.type
_entity_poly.pdbx_seq_one_letter_code
_entity_poly.pdbx_strand_id
1 'polypeptide(L)'
;MNDHLSPFDLLSNEFLIKLFQHFNAQHLFQSFYNLNIRLNRLLESFHNLKLVFYLTTSNNSLISNDQIFHVYVHTLIVDSNVDVDLNRFPNIRRLKFEWFSMTELVKISTNVLPYLEELNLVYIATLRPNNGSLLLPRIRTFKIRFIDFSSYQTFLFARPNLSCLQCSIFTSDKCTLNHQIHNNLKQLIIKVSDAV
;
A
#
# COMPACT_ATOMS: atom_id res chain seq x y z
N MET A 1 -18.80 28.84 -33.83
CA MET A 1 -19.52 27.82 -33.06
C MET A 1 -19.61 28.36 -31.65
N ASN A 2 -20.80 28.85 -31.26
CA ASN A 2 -21.00 29.42 -29.94
C ASN A 2 -21.13 28.28 -28.94
N ASP A 3 -20.17 28.19 -28.03
CA ASP A 3 -20.24 27.29 -26.88
C ASP A 3 -21.40 27.74 -25.99
N HIS A 4 -22.56 27.11 -26.16
CA HIS A 4 -23.63 27.17 -25.17
C HIS A 4 -23.20 26.33 -23.96
N LEU A 5 -22.34 26.92 -23.13
CA LEU A 5 -22.14 26.45 -21.76
C LEU A 5 -23.50 26.33 -21.10
N SER A 6 -23.78 25.18 -20.50
CA SER A 6 -25.05 24.99 -19.82
C SER A 6 -25.15 26.00 -18.67
N PRO A 7 -26.34 26.44 -18.26
CA PRO A 7 -26.51 27.30 -17.09
C PRO A 7 -25.85 26.72 -15.83
N PHE A 8 -25.66 25.40 -15.82
CA PHE A 8 -25.02 24.65 -14.77
C PHE A 8 -23.50 24.86 -14.73
N ASP A 9 -22.85 25.09 -15.87
CA ASP A 9 -21.41 25.37 -15.99
C ASP A 9 -21.05 26.79 -15.54
N LEU A 10 -22.05 27.66 -15.38
CA LEU A 10 -21.91 29.02 -14.86
C LEU A 10 -21.99 29.09 -13.32
N LEU A 11 -22.34 27.98 -12.67
CA LEU A 11 -22.41 27.92 -11.20
C LEU A 11 -21.01 27.90 -10.60
N SER A 12 -20.82 28.58 -9.48
CA SER A 12 -19.57 28.52 -8.73
C SER A 12 -19.37 27.13 -8.13
N ASN A 13 -18.11 26.68 -8.08
CA ASN A 13 -17.75 25.39 -7.47
C ASN A 13 -18.27 25.27 -6.04
N GLU A 14 -18.25 26.37 -5.27
CA GLU A 14 -18.76 26.41 -3.89
C GLU A 14 -20.27 26.16 -3.81
N PHE A 15 -21.04 26.70 -4.77
CA PHE A 15 -22.47 26.46 -4.84
C PHE A 15 -22.78 25.03 -5.28
N LEU A 16 -22.05 24.51 -6.27
CA LEU A 16 -22.17 23.11 -6.71
C LEU A 16 -21.84 22.13 -5.58
N ILE A 17 -20.78 22.39 -4.83
CA ILE A 17 -20.40 21.59 -3.65
C ILE A 17 -21.53 21.62 -2.62
N LYS A 18 -22.06 22.79 -2.26
CA LYS A 18 -23.21 22.90 -1.33
C LYS A 18 -24.45 22.18 -1.86
N LEU A 19 -24.74 22.29 -3.15
CA LEU A 19 -25.87 21.61 -3.77
C LEU A 19 -25.71 20.09 -3.65
N PHE A 20 -24.56 19.56 -4.07
CA PHE A 20 -24.27 18.13 -4.10
C PHE A 20 -24.14 17.49 -2.71
N GLN A 21 -23.78 18.25 -1.68
CA GLN A 21 -23.81 17.78 -0.28
C GLN A 21 -25.17 17.25 0.16
N HIS A 22 -26.26 17.70 -0.47
CA HIS A 22 -27.63 17.28 -0.15
C HIS A 22 -28.10 16.06 -0.94
N PHE A 23 -27.32 15.61 -1.93
CA PHE A 23 -27.62 14.42 -2.71
C PHE A 23 -26.83 13.23 -2.18
N ASN A 24 -27.46 12.06 -2.20
CA ASN A 24 -26.74 10.82 -1.95
C ASN A 24 -25.72 10.58 -3.08
N ALA A 25 -24.48 10.24 -2.69
CA ALA A 25 -23.36 10.00 -3.59
C ALA A 25 -23.68 9.00 -4.72
N GLN A 26 -24.51 7.99 -4.46
CA GLN A 26 -24.93 7.01 -5.47
C GLN A 26 -25.79 7.66 -6.56
N HIS A 27 -26.67 8.60 -6.20
CA HIS A 27 -27.49 9.33 -7.16
C HIS A 27 -26.65 10.30 -7.97
N LEU A 28 -25.70 11.02 -7.34
CA LEU A 28 -24.76 11.86 -8.06
C LEU A 28 -23.92 11.04 -9.05
N PHE A 29 -23.43 9.89 -8.62
CA PHE A 29 -22.65 8.99 -9.48
C PHE A 29 -23.45 8.54 -10.72
N GLN A 30 -24.74 8.22 -10.55
CA GLN A 30 -25.63 7.88 -11.66
C GLN A 30 -25.95 9.09 -12.54
N SER A 31 -26.23 10.26 -11.95
CA SER A 31 -26.52 11.50 -12.70
C SER A 31 -25.34 11.93 -13.58
N PHE A 32 -24.11 11.67 -13.13
CA PHE A 32 -22.89 11.95 -13.87
C PHE A 32 -22.29 10.71 -14.53
N TYR A 33 -23.07 9.62 -14.74
CA TYR A 33 -22.57 8.34 -15.23
C TYR A 33 -21.73 8.47 -16.52
N ASN A 34 -22.19 9.25 -17.50
CA ASN A 34 -21.45 9.48 -18.75
C ASN A 34 -20.14 10.25 -18.54
N LEU A 35 -20.12 11.21 -17.62
CA LEU A 35 -18.91 11.95 -17.26
C LEU A 35 -17.93 11.02 -16.53
N ASN A 36 -18.43 10.21 -15.60
CA ASN A 36 -17.66 9.21 -14.87
C ASN A 36 -17.05 8.18 -15.84
N ILE A 37 -17.81 7.68 -16.83
CA ILE A 37 -17.26 6.81 -17.88
C ILE A 37 -16.15 7.51 -18.66
N ARG A 38 -16.34 8.77 -19.06
CA ARG A 38 -15.33 9.51 -19.84
C ARG A 38 -14.06 9.75 -19.02
N LEU A 39 -14.20 10.12 -17.75
CA LEU A 39 -13.09 10.23 -16.80
C LEU A 39 -12.38 8.90 -16.63
N ASN A 40 -13.12 7.81 -16.47
CA ASN A 40 -12.55 6.46 -16.35
C ASN A 40 -11.77 6.07 -17.62
N ARG A 41 -12.32 6.27 -18.82
CA ARG A 41 -11.63 6.03 -20.09
C ARG A 41 -10.38 6.90 -20.27
N LEU A 42 -10.44 8.15 -19.83
CA LEU A 42 -9.28 9.05 -19.83
C LEU A 42 -8.21 8.49 -18.88
N LEU A 43 -8.60 8.06 -17.68
CA LEU A 43 -7.70 7.44 -16.72
C LEU A 43 -7.09 6.15 -17.26
N GLU A 44 -7.87 5.34 -17.96
CA GLU A 44 -7.43 4.13 -18.65
C GLU A 44 -6.43 4.41 -19.78
N SER A 45 -6.57 5.54 -20.47
CA SER A 45 -5.66 5.95 -21.55
C SER A 45 -4.25 6.31 -21.06
N PHE A 46 -4.08 6.59 -19.77
CA PHE A 46 -2.76 6.88 -19.21
C PHE A 46 -1.99 5.59 -18.89
N HIS A 47 -1.21 5.11 -19.86
CA HIS A 47 -0.38 3.90 -19.72
C HIS A 47 0.67 3.94 -18.59
N ASN A 48 0.98 5.13 -18.08
CA ASN A 48 1.95 5.34 -17.00
C ASN A 48 1.32 5.87 -15.70
N LEU A 49 0.00 5.82 -15.58
CA LEU A 49 -0.69 6.27 -14.38
C LEU A 49 -0.31 5.38 -13.19
N LYS A 50 0.17 6.01 -12.12
CA LYS A 50 0.52 5.34 -10.87
C LYS A 50 -0.30 5.98 -9.76
N LEU A 51 -1.25 5.23 -9.24
CA LEU A 51 -2.08 5.69 -8.13
C LEU A 51 -1.46 5.32 -6.79
N VAL A 52 -1.61 6.23 -5.84
CA VAL A 52 -1.36 6.00 -4.42
C VAL A 52 -2.72 5.90 -3.76
N PHE A 53 -3.02 4.75 -3.17
CA PHE A 53 -4.31 4.48 -2.54
C PHE A 53 -4.17 4.40 -1.03
N TYR A 54 -5.04 5.10 -0.32
CA TYR A 54 -5.06 5.16 1.15
C TYR A 54 -6.32 4.47 1.68
N LEU A 55 -6.12 3.40 2.43
CA LEU A 55 -7.17 2.65 3.11
C LEU A 55 -7.24 3.05 4.59
N THR A 56 -8.34 3.67 4.95
CA THR A 56 -8.72 4.05 6.31
C THR A 56 -9.99 3.33 6.73
N THR A 57 -10.21 3.20 8.03
CA THR A 57 -11.37 2.49 8.62
C THR A 57 -12.73 3.05 8.17
N SER A 58 -12.78 4.33 7.78
CA SER A 58 -13.97 4.99 7.23
C SER A 58 -14.35 4.52 5.82
N ASN A 59 -13.41 3.90 5.08
CA ASN A 59 -13.56 3.57 3.67
C ASN A 59 -13.89 2.10 3.43
N ASN A 60 -14.16 1.32 4.48
CA ASN A 60 -14.44 -0.12 4.37
C ASN A 60 -15.67 -0.43 3.49
N SER A 61 -16.63 0.49 3.39
CA SER A 61 -17.81 0.37 2.53
C SER A 61 -17.58 0.84 1.08
N LEU A 62 -16.42 1.42 0.74
CA LEU A 62 -16.07 1.85 -0.63
C LEU A 62 -15.28 0.79 -1.40
N ILE A 63 -14.80 -0.25 -0.71
CA ILE A 63 -14.08 -1.38 -1.33
C ILE A 63 -15.03 -2.21 -2.24
N SER A 64 -16.34 -1.98 -2.20
CA SER A 64 -17.30 -2.94 -2.73
C SER A 64 -17.55 -2.95 -4.23
N ASN A 65 -17.25 -1.94 -5.08
CA ASN A 65 -17.62 -2.06 -6.52
C ASN A 65 -16.74 -1.38 -7.59
N ASP A 66 -15.87 -0.42 -7.26
CA ASP A 66 -15.14 0.33 -8.30
C ASP A 66 -13.80 -0.31 -8.68
N GLN A 67 -13.88 -1.44 -9.38
CA GLN A 67 -12.73 -2.24 -9.84
C GLN A 67 -11.77 -1.49 -10.78
N ILE A 68 -12.22 -0.38 -11.36
CA ILE A 68 -11.52 0.34 -12.45
C ILE A 68 -10.15 0.85 -11.98
N PHE A 69 -10.05 1.36 -10.75
CA PHE A 69 -8.80 2.01 -10.30
C PHE A 69 -7.75 1.05 -9.77
N HIS A 70 -8.14 -0.17 -9.39
CA HIS A 70 -7.23 -1.07 -8.67
C HIS A 70 -6.02 -1.50 -9.50
N VAL A 71 -6.19 -1.63 -10.83
CA VAL A 71 -5.10 -2.00 -11.75
C VAL A 71 -4.03 -0.90 -11.84
N TYR A 72 -4.39 0.35 -11.57
CA TYR A 72 -3.46 1.49 -11.61
C TYR A 72 -2.78 1.76 -10.26
N VAL A 73 -3.22 1.10 -9.17
CA VAL A 73 -2.63 1.25 -7.84
C VAL A 73 -1.25 0.60 -7.81
N HIS A 74 -0.23 1.44 -7.70
CA HIS A 74 1.16 1.01 -7.56
C HIS A 74 1.67 1.14 -6.12
N THR A 75 1.08 2.07 -5.36
CA THR A 75 1.38 2.26 -3.94
C THR A 75 0.11 2.10 -3.14
N LEU A 76 0.11 1.15 -2.21
CA LEU A 76 -1.00 0.95 -1.28
C LEU A 76 -0.52 1.30 0.13
N ILE A 77 -1.27 2.17 0.80
CA ILE A 77 -1.02 2.58 2.18
C ILE A 77 -2.26 2.20 2.99
N VAL A 78 -2.08 1.29 3.94
CA VAL A 78 -3.13 0.81 4.84
C VAL A 78 -2.84 1.37 6.22
N ASP A 79 -3.63 2.35 6.63
CA ASP A 79 -3.44 3.12 7.86
C ASP A 79 -4.38 2.67 9.00
N SER A 80 -5.00 1.51 8.84
CA SER A 80 -5.99 1.02 9.80
C SER A 80 -6.00 -0.50 9.85
N ASN A 81 -6.52 -1.07 10.93
CA ASN A 81 -6.69 -2.51 11.08
C ASN A 81 -7.89 -2.98 10.23
N VAL A 82 -7.70 -3.03 8.92
CA VAL A 82 -8.70 -3.39 7.92
C VAL A 82 -8.21 -4.60 7.17
N ASP A 83 -9.05 -5.63 7.09
CA ASP A 83 -8.72 -6.78 6.26
C ASP A 83 -8.81 -6.41 4.77
N VAL A 84 -7.65 -6.33 4.11
CA VAL A 84 -7.55 -5.96 2.70
C VAL A 84 -7.37 -7.20 1.84
N ASP A 85 -8.26 -7.39 0.87
CA ASP A 85 -8.08 -8.37 -0.20
C ASP A 85 -7.05 -7.85 -1.22
N LEU A 86 -5.78 -8.16 -0.96
CA LEU A 86 -4.63 -7.74 -1.77
C LEU A 86 -4.68 -8.25 -3.22
N ASN A 87 -5.46 -9.31 -3.52
CA ASN A 87 -5.61 -9.82 -4.89
C ASN A 87 -6.25 -8.80 -5.83
N ARG A 88 -6.99 -7.83 -5.28
CA ARG A 88 -7.63 -6.77 -6.05
C ARG A 88 -6.63 -5.82 -6.68
N PHE A 89 -5.42 -5.74 -6.16
CA PHE A 89 -4.41 -4.76 -6.55
C PHE A 89 -3.16 -5.44 -7.14
N PRO A 90 -3.27 -6.04 -8.35
CA PRO A 90 -2.23 -6.91 -8.90
C PRO A 90 -0.91 -6.20 -9.20
N ASN A 91 -0.94 -4.87 -9.40
CA ASN A 91 0.19 -4.05 -9.84
C ASN A 91 0.90 -3.29 -8.71
N ILE A 92 0.62 -3.63 -7.44
CA ILE A 92 1.31 -3.00 -6.32
C ILE A 92 2.81 -3.27 -6.42
N ARG A 93 3.56 -2.18 -6.32
CA ARG A 93 5.02 -2.18 -6.19
C ARG A 93 5.48 -1.71 -4.82
N ARG A 94 4.68 -0.88 -4.15
CA ARG A 94 4.97 -0.35 -2.82
C ARG A 94 3.80 -0.61 -1.89
N LEU A 95 4.05 -1.27 -0.78
CA LEU A 95 3.04 -1.57 0.23
C LEU A 95 3.49 -1.01 1.57
N LYS A 96 2.64 -0.21 2.20
CA LYS A 96 2.85 0.32 3.55
C LYS A 96 1.69 -0.10 4.44
N PHE A 97 1.99 -0.82 5.50
CA PHE A 97 1.06 -1.09 6.59
C PHE A 97 1.48 -0.30 7.82
N GLU A 98 0.60 0.60 8.28
CA GLU A 98 0.80 1.26 9.57
C GLU A 98 0.38 0.34 10.71
N TRP A 99 -0.73 -0.36 10.53
CA TRP A 99 -1.28 -1.36 11.43
C TRP A 99 -1.51 -2.65 10.66
N PHE A 100 -0.96 -3.78 11.12
CA PHE A 100 -1.22 -5.08 10.51
C PHE A 100 -1.17 -6.22 11.53
N SER A 101 -1.87 -7.28 11.17
CA SER A 101 -1.93 -8.57 11.85
C SER A 101 -1.02 -9.60 11.18
N MET A 102 -0.55 -10.60 11.93
CA MET A 102 0.26 -11.70 11.37
C MET A 102 -0.48 -12.45 10.25
N THR A 103 -1.81 -12.50 10.30
CA THR A 103 -2.66 -13.09 9.27
C THR A 103 -2.57 -12.34 7.93
N GLU A 104 -2.41 -11.02 7.94
CA GLU A 104 -2.25 -10.22 6.72
C GLU A 104 -0.85 -10.38 6.13
N LEU A 105 0.17 -10.54 6.98
CA LEU A 105 1.54 -10.78 6.54
C LEU A 105 1.65 -12.09 5.72
N VAL A 106 0.88 -13.12 6.07
CA VAL A 106 0.82 -14.38 5.31
C VAL A 106 0.18 -14.20 3.93
N LYS A 107 -0.73 -13.22 3.77
CA LYS A 107 -1.34 -12.91 2.48
C LYS A 107 -0.34 -12.26 1.51
N ILE A 108 0.73 -11.65 2.03
CA ILE A 108 1.80 -11.08 1.20
C ILE A 108 2.63 -12.24 0.64
N SER A 109 2.39 -12.60 -0.61
CA SER A 109 3.16 -13.61 -1.31
C SER A 109 3.38 -13.19 -2.76
N THR A 110 4.33 -13.83 -3.44
CA THR A 110 4.63 -13.58 -4.86
C THR A 110 3.43 -13.83 -5.76
N ASN A 111 2.53 -14.74 -5.37
CA ASN A 111 1.34 -15.06 -6.16
C ASN A 111 0.31 -13.92 -6.09
N VAL A 112 0.25 -13.21 -4.96
CA VAL A 112 -0.70 -12.11 -4.75
C VAL A 112 -0.11 -10.78 -5.22
N LEU A 113 1.15 -10.51 -4.89
CA LEU A 113 1.86 -9.26 -5.20
C LEU A 113 3.15 -9.53 -5.98
N PRO A 114 3.05 -9.96 -7.25
CA PRO A 114 4.20 -10.40 -8.04
C PRO A 114 5.22 -9.29 -8.35
N TYR A 115 4.79 -8.02 -8.29
CA TYR A 115 5.61 -6.85 -8.62
C TYR A 115 6.09 -6.07 -7.40
N LEU A 116 5.93 -6.61 -6.18
CA LEU A 116 6.28 -5.90 -4.96
C LEU A 116 7.80 -5.65 -4.86
N GLU A 117 8.17 -4.38 -4.81
CA GLU A 117 9.55 -3.88 -4.75
C GLU A 117 9.88 -3.27 -3.38
N GLU A 118 8.89 -2.62 -2.74
CA GLU A 118 9.03 -1.98 -1.43
C GLU A 118 7.93 -2.45 -0.47
N LEU A 119 8.35 -2.89 0.71
CA LEU A 119 7.45 -3.25 1.80
C LEU A 119 7.83 -2.48 3.06
N ASN A 120 6.87 -1.74 3.62
CA ASN A 120 7.02 -0.92 4.81
C ASN A 120 6.01 -1.35 5.89
N LEU A 121 6.53 -1.78 7.04
CA LEU A 121 5.77 -2.32 8.17
C LEU A 121 6.07 -1.46 9.40
N VAL A 122 5.11 -0.62 9.82
CA VAL A 122 5.35 0.36 10.89
C VAL A 122 5.09 -0.21 12.29
N TYR A 123 4.14 -1.12 12.48
CA TYR A 123 3.84 -1.67 13.80
C TYR A 123 3.82 -3.20 13.79
N ILE A 124 4.63 -3.82 14.65
CA ILE A 124 4.72 -5.27 14.78
C ILE A 124 4.48 -5.67 16.23
N ALA A 125 3.38 -6.37 16.46
CA ALA A 125 3.28 -7.25 17.61
C ALA A 125 4.05 -8.54 17.25
N THR A 126 5.33 -8.61 17.64
CA THR A 126 6.19 -9.81 17.60
C THR A 126 6.08 -10.66 16.31
N LEU A 127 6.90 -10.34 15.30
CA LEU A 127 7.11 -11.24 14.17
C LEU A 127 7.85 -12.47 14.66
N ARG A 128 7.19 -13.64 14.71
CA ARG A 128 7.89 -14.92 14.63
C ARG A 128 7.75 -15.40 13.20
N PRO A 129 8.77 -15.23 12.33
CA PRO A 129 8.69 -15.72 10.97
C PRO A 129 8.59 -17.24 11.03
N ASN A 130 7.48 -17.79 10.53
CA ASN A 130 7.47 -19.19 10.11
C ASN A 130 8.39 -19.26 8.87
N ASN A 131 9.44 -20.08 8.97
CA ASN A 131 10.65 -20.10 8.13
C ASN A 131 10.47 -20.39 6.61
N GLY A 132 9.32 -20.12 5.99
CA GLY A 132 9.11 -20.50 4.59
C GLY A 132 8.10 -19.72 3.74
N SER A 133 7.33 -18.79 4.28
CA SER A 133 6.14 -18.28 3.54
C SER A 133 6.32 -16.99 2.73
N LEU A 134 7.46 -16.29 2.83
CA LEU A 134 7.64 -14.95 2.26
C LEU A 134 8.83 -14.88 1.29
N LEU A 135 8.83 -15.74 0.26
CA LEU A 135 9.74 -15.58 -0.87
C LEU A 135 9.27 -14.36 -1.68
N LEU A 136 9.92 -13.21 -1.50
CA LEU A 136 9.59 -11.99 -2.24
C LEU A 136 10.82 -11.57 -3.06
N PRO A 137 11.12 -12.27 -4.17
CA PRO A 137 12.40 -12.16 -4.87
C PRO A 137 12.63 -10.78 -5.49
N ARG A 138 11.58 -9.97 -5.68
CA ARG A 138 11.68 -8.62 -6.25
C ARG A 138 11.80 -7.52 -5.21
N ILE A 139 11.66 -7.82 -3.92
CA ILE A 139 11.82 -6.80 -2.87
C ILE A 139 13.26 -6.29 -2.88
N ARG A 140 13.37 -4.97 -3.01
CA ARG A 140 14.63 -4.22 -2.95
C ARG A 140 14.72 -3.38 -1.70
N THR A 141 13.58 -2.93 -1.18
CA THR A 141 13.50 -2.07 0.00
C THR A 141 12.56 -2.69 1.03
N PHE A 142 13.08 -2.91 2.23
CA PHE A 142 12.28 -3.34 3.37
C PHE A 142 12.45 -2.36 4.52
N LYS A 143 11.32 -1.86 5.02
CA LYS A 143 11.27 -0.95 6.17
C LYS A 143 10.43 -1.61 7.24
N ILE A 144 10.97 -1.65 8.45
CA ILE A 144 10.35 -2.34 9.58
C ILE A 144 10.64 -1.57 10.85
N ARG A 145 9.65 -1.14 11.63
CA ARG A 145 9.97 -0.32 12.82
C ARG A 145 10.66 -1.13 13.93
N PHE A 146 10.11 -2.30 14.24
CA PHE A 146 10.59 -3.18 15.30
C PHE A 146 10.97 -4.54 14.72
N ILE A 147 12.18 -5.02 14.97
CA ILE A 147 12.61 -6.35 14.55
C ILE A 147 13.50 -6.96 15.63
N ASP A 148 13.26 -8.22 16.00
CA ASP A 148 14.20 -8.96 16.84
C ASP A 148 15.37 -9.52 15.97
N PHE A 149 16.48 -9.85 16.62
CA PHE A 149 17.67 -10.27 15.89
C PHE A 149 17.50 -11.63 15.19
N SER A 150 16.72 -12.54 15.77
CA SER A 150 16.45 -13.87 15.20
C SER A 150 15.62 -13.76 13.91
N SER A 151 14.60 -12.91 13.88
CA SER A 151 13.80 -12.64 12.68
C SER A 151 14.60 -11.89 11.63
N TYR A 152 15.48 -10.97 12.03
CA TYR A 152 16.37 -10.25 11.11
C TYR A 152 17.14 -11.19 10.19
N GLN A 153 17.77 -12.24 10.74
CA GLN A 153 18.53 -13.21 9.96
C GLN A 153 17.62 -13.94 8.96
N THR A 154 16.48 -14.45 9.43
CA THR A 154 15.50 -15.13 8.56
C THR A 154 14.99 -14.22 7.44
N PHE A 155 14.76 -12.93 7.71
CA PHE A 155 14.32 -11.96 6.71
C PHE A 155 15.37 -11.65 5.65
N LEU A 156 16.64 -11.57 6.04
CA LEU A 156 17.73 -11.38 5.09
C LEU A 156 17.86 -12.60 4.17
N PHE A 157 17.79 -13.82 4.71
CA PHE A 157 17.90 -15.04 3.91
C PHE A 157 16.81 -15.18 2.85
N ALA A 158 15.56 -14.82 3.19
CA ALA A 158 14.44 -14.95 2.28
C ALA A 158 14.48 -13.99 1.07
N ARG A 159 15.41 -13.02 1.04
CA ARG A 159 15.36 -11.86 0.13
C ARG A 159 16.72 -11.56 -0.51
N PRO A 160 17.17 -12.41 -1.46
CA PRO A 160 18.50 -12.29 -2.05
C PRO A 160 18.75 -10.96 -2.77
N ASN A 161 17.70 -10.27 -3.23
CA ASN A 161 17.83 -8.99 -3.96
C ASN A 161 17.61 -7.76 -3.08
N LEU A 162 17.54 -7.92 -1.75
CA LEU A 162 17.34 -6.80 -0.84
C LEU A 162 18.54 -5.85 -0.91
N SER A 163 18.26 -4.59 -1.27
CA SER A 163 19.27 -3.53 -1.43
C SER A 163 19.29 -2.53 -0.28
N CYS A 164 18.13 -2.30 0.35
CA CYS A 164 17.95 -1.36 1.43
C CYS A 164 17.11 -2.00 2.54
N LEU A 165 17.63 -1.96 3.76
CA LEU A 165 16.95 -2.37 4.98
C LEU A 165 16.93 -1.20 5.96
N GLN A 166 15.74 -0.82 6.42
CA GLN A 166 15.59 0.20 7.45
C GLN A 166 14.86 -0.39 8.66
N CYS A 167 15.47 -0.27 9.84
CA CYS A 167 14.83 -0.58 11.11
C CYS A 167 14.97 0.53 12.15
N SER A 168 14.13 0.53 13.19
CA SER A 168 14.21 1.53 14.27
C SER A 168 14.67 0.92 15.60
N ILE A 169 14.10 -0.21 16.02
CA ILE A 169 14.49 -0.86 17.29
C ILE A 169 14.90 -2.31 17.06
N PHE A 170 16.05 -2.68 17.63
CA PHE A 170 16.47 -4.08 17.84
C PHE A 170 16.18 -4.47 19.28
N THR A 171 15.26 -5.41 19.49
CA THR A 171 15.03 -6.00 20.82
C THR A 171 16.07 -7.09 21.05
N SER A 172 16.83 -6.97 22.14
CA SER A 172 17.96 -7.84 22.43
C SER A 172 17.49 -9.25 22.80
N ASP A 173 17.64 -10.18 21.87
CA ASP A 173 17.82 -11.59 22.21
C ASP A 173 19.26 -11.97 21.87
N LYS A 174 19.89 -12.72 22.78
CA LYS A 174 21.30 -13.10 22.81
C LYS A 174 21.87 -13.29 21.39
N CYS A 175 22.75 -12.38 20.97
CA CYS A 175 23.48 -12.47 19.70
C CYS A 175 24.40 -13.69 19.70
N THR A 176 23.96 -14.81 19.13
CA THR A 176 24.88 -15.84 18.67
C THR A 176 25.47 -15.37 17.34
N LEU A 177 26.67 -14.79 17.42
CA LEU A 177 27.43 -14.23 16.31
C LEU A 177 27.81 -15.32 15.29
N ASN A 178 26.93 -15.59 14.33
CA ASN A 178 27.34 -16.07 13.02
C ASN A 178 27.33 -14.87 12.07
N HIS A 179 28.52 -14.38 11.74
CA HIS A 179 28.68 -13.32 10.75
C HIS A 179 28.19 -13.84 9.39
N GLN A 180 27.17 -13.20 8.84
CA GLN A 180 26.63 -13.53 7.53
C GLN A 180 26.69 -12.30 6.65
N ILE A 181 27.32 -12.47 5.49
CA ILE A 181 27.46 -11.42 4.49
C ILE A 181 26.24 -11.49 3.57
N HIS A 182 25.46 -10.41 3.53
CA HIS A 182 24.38 -10.27 2.56
C HIS A 182 24.90 -9.52 1.33
N ASN A 183 25.27 -10.26 0.28
CA ASN A 183 26.00 -9.75 -0.89
C ASN A 183 25.34 -8.58 -1.63
N ASN A 184 24.02 -8.44 -1.53
CA ASN A 184 23.27 -7.42 -2.26
C ASN A 184 22.79 -6.25 -1.38
N LEU A 185 23.01 -6.31 -0.06
CA LEU A 185 22.58 -5.24 0.84
C LEU A 185 23.55 -4.06 0.69
N LYS A 186 23.06 -2.96 0.11
CA LYS A 186 23.84 -1.75 -0.12
C LYS A 186 23.67 -0.72 1.00
N GLN A 187 22.53 -0.76 1.68
CA GLN A 187 22.18 0.23 2.69
C GLN A 187 21.47 -0.42 3.87
N LEU A 188 22.00 -0.19 5.07
CA LEU A 188 21.37 -0.53 6.34
C LEU A 188 21.16 0.77 7.13
N ILE A 189 19.92 1.09 7.46
CA ILE A 189 19.55 2.27 8.25
C ILE A 189 18.98 1.79 9.57
N ILE A 190 19.61 2.18 10.67
CA ILE A 190 19.13 1.91 12.02
C ILE A 190 18.76 3.25 12.65
N LYS A 191 17.47 3.45 12.91
CA LYS A 191 16.96 4.67 13.55
C LYS A 191 16.75 4.41 15.03
N VAL A 192 17.75 4.73 15.85
CA VAL A 192 17.59 4.67 17.31
C VAL A 192 16.41 5.57 17.70
N SER A 193 15.31 4.97 18.17
CA SER A 193 14.21 5.73 18.74
C SER A 193 14.36 5.74 20.24
N ASP A 194 14.33 6.93 20.82
CA ASP A 194 14.28 7.09 22.27
C ASP A 194 13.04 6.37 22.81
N ALA A 195 13.26 5.49 23.79
CA ALA A 195 12.18 4.83 24.50
C ALA A 195 11.38 5.90 25.25
N VAL A 196 10.08 6.01 24.93
CA VAL A 196 9.08 6.67 25.77
C VAL A 196 8.05 5.63 26.16
#